data_AF-A0A5C4U0X3-F1
#
_entry.id   AF-A0A5C4U0X3-F1
#
_cell.length_a   1.000
_cell.length_b   1.000
_cell.length_c   1.000
_cell.angle_alpha   90.00
_cell.angle_beta   90.00
_cell.angle_gamma   90.00
#
_symmetry.space_group_name_H-M   'P 1'
#
loop_
_entity.id
_entity.type
_entity.pdbx_description
1 polymer ?
#
loop_
_entity_poly.entity_id
_entity_poly.type
_entity_poly.pdbx_seq_one_letter_code
_entity_poly.pdbx_strand_id
1 'polypeptide(L)'
;MIEKQLTTLIFGNLVLESTLTACYVRVYADDKRSFSMSTNPPVEIKVPLDELKKNASREQKEAIASHVFDEARQFLDTDYPGGADAAAKELLDWLCTP
;
A
#
# COMPACT_ATOMS: atom_id res chain seq x y z
N MET A 1 -6.49 -18.37 -20.12
CA MET A 1 -5.92 -17.09 -19.68
C MET A 1 -5.57 -17.24 -18.21
N ILE A 2 -4.32 -17.05 -17.81
CA ILE A 2 -4.03 -16.87 -16.37
C ILE A 2 -4.40 -15.42 -16.09
N GLU A 3 -5.60 -15.19 -15.57
CA GLU A 3 -5.96 -13.91 -14.98
C GLU A 3 -5.04 -13.72 -13.78
N LYS A 4 -3.92 -13.00 -13.97
CA LYS A 4 -3.11 -12.55 -12.85
C LYS A 4 -3.98 -11.54 -12.09
N GLN A 5 -4.60 -11.99 -10.99
CA GLN A 5 -5.25 -11.09 -10.06
C GLN A 5 -4.20 -10.12 -9.54
N LEU A 6 -4.35 -8.86 -9.92
CA LEU A 6 -3.58 -7.76 -9.39
C LEU A 6 -4.14 -7.44 -8.01
N THR A 7 -3.36 -7.72 -6.97
CA THR A 7 -3.77 -7.43 -5.60
C THR A 7 -3.91 -5.91 -5.44
N THR A 8 -5.10 -5.49 -5.04
CA THR A 8 -5.37 -4.10 -4.65
C THR A 8 -5.80 -4.07 -3.19
N LEU A 9 -5.10 -3.31 -2.36
CA LEU A 9 -5.43 -3.10 -0.95
C LEU A 9 -5.90 -1.66 -0.75
N ILE A 10 -6.95 -1.49 0.05
CA ILE A 10 -7.59 -0.18 0.28
C ILE A 10 -7.55 0.12 1.77
N PHE A 11 -6.94 1.24 2.13
CA PHE A 11 -6.75 1.75 3.48
C PHE A 11 -7.35 3.15 3.57
N GLY A 12 -8.66 3.22 3.79
CA GLY A 12 -9.42 4.49 3.75
C GLY A 12 -9.30 5.15 2.37
N ASN A 13 -8.76 6.35 2.35
CA ASN A 13 -8.45 7.11 1.14
C ASN A 13 -7.16 6.67 0.41
N LEU A 14 -6.36 5.75 0.97
CA LEU A 14 -5.15 5.25 0.32
C LEU A 14 -5.40 3.90 -0.34
N VAL A 15 -4.94 3.72 -1.57
CA VAL A 15 -5.04 2.49 -2.34
C VAL A 15 -3.65 2.05 -2.78
N LEU A 16 -3.31 0.82 -2.43
CA LEU A 16 -2.13 0.11 -2.91
C LEU A 16 -2.53 -0.76 -4.08
N GLU A 17 -2.17 -0.34 -5.29
CA GLU A 17 -2.38 -1.13 -6.50
C GLU A 17 -1.11 -1.89 -6.85
N SER A 18 -1.16 -3.22 -6.76
CA SER A 18 -0.11 -4.04 -7.35
C SER A 18 -0.34 -4.18 -8.85
N THR A 19 0.72 -4.02 -9.63
CA THR A 19 0.75 -4.32 -11.06
C THR A 19 1.56 -5.59 -11.31
N LEU A 20 1.80 -5.94 -12.57
CA LEU A 20 2.59 -7.12 -12.93
C LEU A 20 4.06 -7.00 -12.54
N THR A 21 4.57 -5.78 -12.41
CA THR A 21 6.00 -5.49 -12.26
C THR A 21 6.34 -4.62 -11.07
N ALA A 22 5.37 -3.87 -10.53
CA ALA A 22 5.56 -2.93 -9.44
C ALA A 22 4.28 -2.76 -8.62
N CYS A 23 4.34 -2.15 -7.45
CA CYS A 23 3.18 -1.70 -6.70
C CYS A 23 3.21 -0.18 -6.55
N TYR A 24 2.06 0.45 -6.77
CA TYR A 24 1.88 1.89 -6.71
C TYR A 24 0.98 2.27 -5.54
N VAL A 25 1.43 3.27 -4.77
CA VAL A 25 0.59 3.92 -3.77
C VAL A 25 -0.18 5.06 -4.42
N ARG A 26 -1.50 4.99 -4.37
CA ARG A 26 -2.40 6.07 -4.80
C ARG A 26 -3.16 6.59 -3.60
N VAL A 27 -3.25 7.91 -3.46
CA VAL A 27 -4.09 8.52 -2.43
C VAL A 27 -5.25 9.23 -3.11
N TYR A 28 -6.45 8.77 -2.81
CA TYR A 28 -7.69 9.37 -3.26
C TYR A 28 -8.05 10.54 -2.36
N ALA A 29 -8.60 11.60 -2.93
CA ALA A 29 -9.22 12.66 -2.15
C ALA A 29 -10.57 12.18 -1.61
N ASP A 30 -11.08 12.88 -0.59
CA ASP A 30 -12.36 12.61 0.08
C ASP A 30 -13.56 12.44 -0.89
N ASP A 31 -13.57 13.18 -2.01
CA ASP A 31 -14.61 13.08 -3.04
C ASP A 31 -14.57 11.74 -3.82
N LYS A 32 -13.53 10.91 -3.62
CA LYS A 32 -13.23 9.63 -4.32
C LYS A 32 -13.19 9.69 -5.85
N ARG A 33 -13.45 10.85 -6.46
CA ARG A 33 -13.35 11.11 -7.91
C ARG A 33 -12.03 11.73 -8.33
N SER A 34 -11.31 12.36 -7.40
CA SER A 34 -10.01 12.94 -7.65
C SER A 34 -8.98 12.14 -6.87
N PHE A 35 -8.05 11.50 -7.55
CA PHE A 35 -6.84 10.96 -6.91
C PHE A 35 -5.73 11.99 -7.07
N SER A 36 -4.99 12.25 -6.00
CA SER A 36 -3.70 12.91 -6.09
C SER A 36 -2.65 11.83 -5.97
N MET A 37 -1.68 11.81 -6.89
CA MET A 37 -0.41 11.18 -6.54
C MET A 37 0.14 12.01 -5.38
N SER A 38 -0.03 11.53 -4.15
CA SER A 38 0.34 12.30 -2.94
C SER A 38 1.80 12.70 -2.92
N THR A 39 2.62 12.05 -3.73
CA THR A 39 4.05 12.29 -3.80
C THR A 39 4.41 12.44 -5.27
N ASN A 40 5.14 13.51 -5.59
CA ASN A 40 5.84 13.66 -6.86
C ASN A 40 7.33 13.53 -6.50
N PRO A 41 7.94 12.35 -6.69
CA PRO A 41 7.43 11.17 -7.41
C PRO A 41 6.55 10.24 -6.55
N PRO A 42 5.63 9.47 -7.16
CA PRO A 42 4.77 8.52 -6.46
C PRO A 42 5.61 7.47 -5.73
N VAL A 43 5.14 7.04 -4.55
CA VAL A 43 5.77 5.90 -3.85
C VAL A 43 5.55 4.66 -4.71
N GLU A 44 6.62 4.26 -5.41
CA GLU A 44 6.69 3.07 -6.23
C GLU A 44 7.49 2.00 -5.49
N ILE A 45 6.86 0.86 -5.24
CA ILE A 45 7.56 -0.34 -4.83
C ILE A 45 7.88 -1.15 -6.08
N LYS A 46 9.17 -1.33 -6.38
CA LYS A 46 9.68 -1.99 -7.60
C LYS A 46 9.33 -3.48 -7.75
N VAL A 47 8.52 -4.01 -6.85
CA VAL A 47 8.09 -5.40 -6.81
C VAL A 47 6.59 -5.44 -6.49
N PRO A 48 5.83 -6.38 -7.06
CA PRO A 48 4.41 -6.51 -6.79
C PRO A 48 4.15 -7.04 -5.37
N LEU A 49 2.97 -6.74 -4.82
CA LEU A 49 2.57 -7.15 -3.45
C LEU A 49 2.64 -8.67 -3.27
N ASP A 50 2.25 -9.44 -4.29
CA ASP A 50 2.34 -10.90 -4.29
C ASP A 50 3.79 -11.41 -4.23
N GLU A 51 4.72 -10.74 -4.91
CA GLU A 51 6.14 -11.09 -4.84
C GLU A 51 6.72 -10.68 -3.49
N LEU A 52 6.32 -9.54 -2.93
CA LEU A 52 6.70 -9.17 -1.56
C LEU A 52 6.20 -10.22 -0.56
N LYS A 53 4.95 -10.65 -0.71
CA LYS A 53 4.36 -11.69 0.13
C LYS A 53 5.16 -12.99 0.06
N LYS A 54 5.64 -13.40 -1.12
CA LYS A 54 6.36 -14.67 -1.34
C LYS A 54 7.87 -14.61 -1.06
N ASN A 55 8.55 -13.57 -1.51
CA ASN A 55 10.01 -13.48 -1.58
C ASN A 55 10.62 -12.53 -0.55
N ALA A 56 9.86 -11.59 0.03
CA ALA A 56 10.42 -10.66 1.01
C ALA A 56 10.52 -11.29 2.40
N SER A 57 11.61 -10.98 3.10
CA SER A 57 11.76 -11.35 4.52
C SER A 57 10.81 -10.53 5.39
N ARG A 58 10.47 -11.04 6.57
CA ARG A 58 9.58 -10.34 7.52
C ARG A 58 10.06 -8.93 7.82
N GLU A 59 11.36 -8.74 8.07
CA GLU A 59 11.96 -7.42 8.30
C GLU A 59 11.78 -6.48 7.11
N GLN A 60 11.87 -6.98 5.87
CA GLN A 60 11.63 -6.18 4.67
C GLN A 60 10.15 -5.82 4.53
N LYS A 61 9.25 -6.76 4.84
CA LYS A 61 7.80 -6.51 4.85
C LYS A 61 7.43 -5.43 5.86
N GLU A 62 8.02 -5.48 7.06
CA GLU A 62 7.83 -4.47 8.11
C GLU A 62 8.38 -3.11 7.67
N ALA A 63 9.60 -3.06 7.14
CA ALA A 63 10.19 -1.81 6.65
C ALA A 63 9.36 -1.19 5.52
N ILE A 64 8.93 -2.00 4.54
CA ILE A 64 8.10 -1.52 3.43
C ILE A 64 6.74 -1.05 3.94
N ALA A 65 6.08 -1.83 4.79
CA ALA A 65 4.77 -1.45 5.32
C ALA A 65 4.81 -0.17 6.16
N SER A 66 5.91 0.08 6.87
CA SER A 66 6.09 1.34 7.62
C SER A 66 6.45 2.51 6.71
N HIS A 67 7.32 2.31 5.70
CA HIS A 67 7.78 3.38 4.83
C HIS A 67 6.76 3.78 3.76
N VAL A 68 5.95 2.83 3.28
CA VAL A 68 4.97 3.08 2.20
C VAL A 68 3.89 4.08 2.60
N PHE A 69 3.59 4.14 3.90
CA PHE A 69 2.60 5.04 4.46
C PHE A 69 3.21 6.31 5.06
N ASP A 70 4.54 6.47 5.07
CA ASP A 70 5.18 7.60 5.76
C ASP A 70 4.77 8.95 5.14
N GLU A 71 4.78 9.04 3.80
CA GLU A 71 4.36 10.26 3.09
C GLU A 71 2.84 10.47 3.12
N ALA A 72 2.08 9.39 3.24
CA ALA A 72 0.62 9.44 3.29
C ALA A 72 0.06 9.36 4.73
N ARG A 73 0.93 9.44 5.73
CA ARG A 73 0.59 9.25 7.15
C ARG A 73 -0.48 10.22 7.60
N GLN A 74 -0.37 11.48 7.17
CA GLN A 74 -1.34 12.53 7.45
C GLN A 74 -2.77 12.21 6.96
N PHE A 75 -2.90 11.52 5.82
CA PHE A 75 -4.20 11.15 5.27
C PHE A 75 -4.81 9.98 6.05
N LEU A 76 -3.98 8.98 6.38
CA LEU A 76 -4.42 7.84 7.18
C LEU A 76 -4.77 8.26 8.61
N ASP A 77 -4.00 9.14 9.24
CA ASP A 77 -4.30 9.63 10.59
C ASP A 77 -5.62 10.40 10.66
N THR A 78 -6.01 11.03 9.55
CA THR A 78 -7.26 11.79 9.45
C THR A 78 -8.46 10.91 9.10
N ASP A 79 -8.30 9.96 8.19
CA ASP A 79 -9.42 9.21 7.57
C ASP A 79 -9.53 7.75 8.05
N TYR A 80 -8.43 7.18 8.55
CA TYR A 80 -8.35 5.76 8.93
C TYR A 80 -8.37 5.59 10.46
N PRO A 81 -9.28 4.75 11.02
CA PRO A 81 -9.31 4.48 12.45
C PRO A 81 -8.03 3.75 12.89
N GLY A 82 -7.25 4.38 13.77
CA GLY A 82 -5.92 3.89 14.17
C GLY A 82 -4.77 4.42 13.31
N GLY A 83 -5.08 5.30 12.35
CA GLY A 83 -4.11 6.06 11.58
C GLY A 83 -3.20 5.21 10.71
N ALA A 84 -2.04 5.78 10.37
CA ALA A 84 -1.05 5.10 9.54
C ALA A 84 -0.45 3.86 10.21
N ASP A 85 -0.40 3.83 11.55
CA ASP A 85 0.15 2.70 12.30
C ASP A 85 -0.72 1.45 12.16
N ALA A 86 -2.05 1.62 12.27
CA ALA A 86 -3.00 0.53 12.03
C ALA A 86 -2.94 0.03 10.59
N ALA A 87 -2.90 0.93 9.61
CA ALA A 87 -2.76 0.57 8.19
C ALA A 87 -1.45 -0.16 7.91
N ALA A 88 -0.32 0.29 8.47
CA ALA A 88 0.98 -0.37 8.39
C ALA A 88 0.92 -1.79 8.94
N LYS A 89 0.27 -1.96 10.10
CA LYS A 89 0.10 -3.26 10.74
C LYS A 89 -0.78 -4.20 9.92
N GLU A 90 -1.88 -3.72 9.35
CA GLU A 90 -2.76 -4.54 8.50
C GLU A 90 -2.07 -4.93 7.19
N LEU A 91 -1.32 -4.02 6.57
CA LEU A 91 -0.52 -4.34 5.39
C LEU A 91 0.54 -5.40 5.72
N LEU A 92 1.23 -5.26 6.84
CA LEU A 92 2.19 -6.25 7.31
C LEU A 92 1.53 -7.61 7.55
N ASP A 93 0.38 -7.64 8.22
CA ASP A 93 -0.36 -8.87 8.50
C ASP A 93 -0.76 -9.57 7.20
N TRP A 94 -1.24 -8.80 6.21
CA TRP A 94 -1.54 -9.30 4.87
C TRP A 94 -0.30 -9.87 4.16
N LEU A 95 0.84 -9.19 4.24
CA LEU A 95 2.12 -9.66 3.68
C LEU A 95 2.67 -10.89 4.42
N CYS A 96 2.32 -11.08 5.69
CA CYS A 96 2.70 -12.24 6.50
C CYS A 96 1.68 -13.38 6.43
N THR A 97 0.50 -13.15 5.87
CA THR A 97 -0.50 -14.20 5.66
C THR A 97 0.11 -15.27 4.73
N PRO A 98 -0.14 -16.57 4.95
CA PRO A 98 0.31 -17.64 4.07
C PRO A 98 -0.33 -17.60 2.67
#